data_AF-A0A7S0TQF1-F1
#
_entry.id   AF-A0A7S0TQF1-F1
#
_cell.length_a   1.000
_cell.length_b   1.000
_cell.length_c   1.000
_cell.angle_alpha   90.00
_cell.angle_beta   90.00
_cell.angle_gamma   90.00
#
_symmetry.space_group_name_H-M   'P 1'
#
loop_
_entity.id
_entity.type
_entity.pdbx_description
1 polymer ?
#
loop_
_entity_poly.entity_id
_entity_poly.type
_entity_poly.pdbx_seq_one_letter_code
_entity_poly.pdbx_strand_id
1 'polypeptide(L)'
;AGVVVNAAGPWFDKLNQAIGLSYSTTSVPIRVQVAHKTVPDEYLRLPFTCDLWGGSGVYFVPRRESKQLVFGSIDHKFETERADPDEFNAALDPDVKQTFLSALFHRLPGLPRSGQVTGFSSMYTVNQDDLHPVVGETS
;
A
#
# COMPACT_ATOMS: atom_id res chain seq x y z
N ALA A 1 32.15 18.56 8.88
CA ALA A 1 31.16 17.71 9.56
C ALA A 1 30.02 17.43 8.58
N GLY A 2 29.45 16.21 8.58
CA GLY A 2 28.40 15.79 7.65
C GLY A 2 27.00 15.87 8.29
N VAL A 3 25.97 15.88 7.44
CA VAL A 3 24.54 15.81 7.83
C VAL A 3 24.09 14.35 7.78
N VAL A 4 23.23 13.93 8.71
CA VAL A 4 22.55 12.63 8.70
C VAL A 4 21.07 12.85 8.41
N VAL A 5 20.51 12.06 7.49
CA VAL A 5 19.08 12.11 7.12
C VAL A 5 18.45 10.78 7.51
N ASN A 6 17.41 10.83 8.36
CA ASN A 6 16.62 9.64 8.68
C ASN A 6 15.51 9.46 7.62
N ALA A 7 15.72 8.52 6.71
CA ALA A 7 14.74 8.10 5.70
C ALA A 7 14.35 6.61 5.87
N ALA A 8 14.34 6.12 7.11
CA ALA A 8 14.16 4.69 7.41
C ALA A 8 12.70 4.20 7.35
N GLY A 9 11.77 5.02 6.86
CA GLY A 9 10.37 4.65 6.69
C GLY A 9 9.78 4.09 7.99
N PRO A 10 9.14 2.90 7.98
CA PRO A 10 8.49 2.32 9.16
C PRO A 10 9.38 2.20 10.40
N TRP A 11 10.70 2.15 10.23
CA TRP A 11 11.67 2.04 11.32
C TRP A 11 12.15 3.40 11.86
N PHE A 12 11.66 4.53 11.34
CA PHE A 12 12.19 5.85 11.68
C PHE A 12 12.19 6.13 13.19
N ASP A 13 11.11 5.79 13.89
CA ASP A 13 10.94 6.10 15.31
C ASP A 13 11.89 5.27 16.20
N LYS A 14 12.13 4.00 15.85
CA LYS A 14 13.12 3.15 16.54
C LYS A 14 14.52 3.77 16.49
N LEU A 15 14.91 4.36 15.35
CA LEU A 15 16.20 5.05 15.22
C LEU A 15 16.24 6.37 16.00
N ASN A 16 15.15 7.14 15.96
CA ASN A 16 15.09 8.45 16.62
C ASN A 16 15.11 8.32 18.15
N GLN A 17 14.37 7.36 18.69
CA GLN A 17 14.37 7.07 20.12
C GLN A 17 15.76 6.64 20.62
N ALA A 18 16.52 5.90 19.80
CA ALA A 18 17.88 5.48 20.15
C ALA A 18 18.85 6.65 20.37
N ILE A 19 18.54 7.84 19.84
CA ILE A 19 19.34 9.07 20.01
C ILE A 19 18.58 10.17 20.78
N GLY A 20 17.43 9.84 21.39
CA GLY A 20 16.65 10.76 22.23
C GLY A 20 15.94 11.87 21.47
N LEU A 21 15.69 11.72 20.17
CA LEU A 21 14.91 12.67 19.39
C LEU A 21 13.41 12.46 19.60
N SER A 22 12.67 13.57 19.73
CA SER A 22 11.22 13.60 19.79
C SER A 22 10.67 14.58 18.74
N TYR A 23 9.48 14.29 18.22
CA TYR A 23 8.81 15.12 17.22
C TYR A 23 7.48 15.62 17.76
N SER A 24 7.01 16.75 17.23
CA SER A 24 5.68 17.28 17.54
C SER A 24 4.56 16.49 16.89
N THR A 25 4.87 15.65 15.88
CA THR A 25 3.90 14.86 15.12
C THR A 25 3.96 13.38 15.47
N THR A 26 2.82 12.70 15.37
CA THR A 26 2.72 11.25 15.59
C THR A 26 2.72 10.50 14.27
N SER A 27 3.81 9.79 13.96
CA SER A 27 3.88 8.91 12.78
C SER A 27 3.98 7.45 13.19
N VAL A 28 3.18 6.58 12.57
CA VAL A 28 3.13 5.15 12.90
C VAL A 28 3.29 4.28 11.64
N PRO A 29 3.87 3.08 11.76
CA PRO A 29 3.83 2.07 10.70
C PRO A 29 2.41 1.56 10.50
N ILE A 30 1.91 1.64 9.27
CA ILE A 30 0.61 1.11 8.85
C ILE A 30 0.85 0.01 7.81
N ARG A 31 0.36 -1.20 8.09
CA ARG A 31 0.40 -2.32 7.14
C ARG A 31 -0.62 -2.07 6.03
N VAL A 32 -0.14 -2.20 4.80
CA VAL A 32 -0.91 -2.04 3.57
C VAL A 32 -0.72 -3.27 2.69
N GLN A 33 -1.72 -3.60 1.89
CA GLN A 33 -1.74 -4.84 1.11
C GLN A 33 -1.99 -4.57 -0.36
N VAL A 34 -1.38 -5.38 -1.23
CA VAL A 34 -1.53 -5.27 -2.69
C VAL A 34 -1.67 -6.64 -3.33
N ALA A 35 -2.49 -6.73 -4.37
CA ALA A 35 -2.71 -7.94 -5.13
C ALA A 35 -2.19 -7.80 -6.57
N HIS A 36 -1.82 -8.95 -7.15
CA HIS A 36 -1.34 -9.08 -8.52
C HIS A 36 -2.14 -10.17 -9.21
N LYS A 37 -2.62 -9.89 -10.42
CA LYS A 37 -3.31 -10.87 -11.25
C LYS A 37 -2.67 -10.89 -12.63
N THR A 38 -2.26 -12.07 -13.09
CA THR A 38 -1.82 -12.25 -14.47
C THR A 38 -3.01 -12.08 -15.41
N VAL A 39 -2.82 -11.30 -16.48
CA VAL A 39 -3.90 -10.94 -17.40
C VAL A 39 -3.50 -11.09 -18.88
N PRO A 40 -4.47 -11.29 -19.79
CA PRO A 40 -4.23 -11.20 -21.22
C PRO A 40 -3.72 -9.82 -21.66
N ASP A 41 -2.99 -9.77 -22.78
CA ASP A 41 -2.31 -8.57 -23.27
C ASP A 41 -3.25 -7.38 -23.55
N GLU A 42 -4.53 -7.63 -23.82
CA GLU A 42 -5.56 -6.58 -24.01
C GLU A 42 -5.75 -5.71 -22.77
N TYR A 43 -5.65 -6.29 -21.57
CA TYR A 43 -5.76 -5.56 -20.30
C TYR A 43 -4.49 -4.75 -19.97
N LEU A 44 -3.37 -5.06 -20.62
CA LEU A 44 -2.09 -4.36 -20.41
C LEU A 44 -2.02 -3.00 -21.15
N ARG A 45 -3.03 -2.71 -21.98
CA ARG A 45 -3.19 -1.43 -22.68
C ARG A 45 -4.05 -0.44 -21.92
N LEU A 46 -4.71 -0.88 -20.85
CA LEU A 46 -5.50 -0.01 -19.99
C LEU A 46 -4.60 1.08 -19.37
N PRO A 47 -5.15 2.26 -19.05
CA PRO A 47 -4.42 3.24 -18.25
C PRO A 47 -4.31 2.75 -16.79
N PHE A 48 -3.39 3.35 -16.05
CA PHE A 48 -3.55 3.37 -14.60
C PHE A 48 -4.92 3.95 -14.25
N THR A 49 -5.70 3.22 -13.48
CA THR A 49 -7.05 3.61 -13.12
C THR A 49 -7.18 3.64 -11.62
N CYS A 50 -7.77 4.71 -11.12
CA CYS A 50 -8.19 4.86 -9.74
C CYS A 50 -9.67 5.25 -9.77
N ASP A 51 -10.54 4.32 -9.37
CA ASP A 51 -11.98 4.54 -9.33
C ASP A 51 -12.39 4.87 -7.90
N LEU A 52 -12.78 6.14 -7.68
CA LEU A 52 -13.14 6.68 -6.37
C LEU A 52 -14.59 6.36 -5.97
N TRP A 53 -15.33 5.55 -6.74
CA TRP A 53 -16.76 5.36 -6.54
C TRP A 53 -17.11 4.45 -5.35
N GLY A 54 -17.46 5.08 -4.23
CA GLY A 54 -18.14 4.46 -3.08
C GLY A 54 -17.39 3.27 -2.45
N GLY A 55 -18.14 2.31 -1.89
CA GLY A 55 -17.59 1.10 -1.25
C GLY A 55 -16.91 0.10 -2.20
N SER A 56 -16.79 0.44 -3.48
CA SER A 56 -16.13 -0.31 -4.55
C SER A 56 -14.79 0.32 -4.98
N GLY A 57 -14.29 1.30 -4.23
CA GLY A 57 -13.05 2.00 -4.53
C GLY A 57 -11.90 1.05 -4.83
N VAL A 58 -11.41 1.09 -6.08
CA VAL A 58 -10.36 0.21 -6.59
C VAL A 58 -9.38 0.99 -7.43
N TYR A 59 -8.10 0.71 -7.26
CA TYR A 59 -7.08 1.09 -8.21
C TYR A 59 -6.52 -0.15 -8.91
N PHE A 60 -6.12 0.01 -10.17
CA PHE A 60 -5.32 -1.01 -10.84
C PHE A 60 -4.30 -0.37 -11.80
N VAL A 61 -3.10 -0.95 -11.81
CA VAL A 61 -1.95 -0.52 -12.61
C VAL A 61 -1.53 -1.69 -13.51
N PRO A 62 -1.59 -1.53 -14.84
CA PRO A 62 -1.03 -2.53 -15.73
C PRO A 62 0.50 -2.52 -15.72
N ARG A 63 1.10 -3.70 -15.51
CA ARG A 63 2.54 -3.96 -15.59
C ARG A 63 2.81 -4.82 -16.81
N ARG A 64 3.24 -4.17 -17.90
CA ARG A 64 3.41 -4.82 -19.22
C ARG A 64 4.48 -5.92 -19.18
N GLU A 65 5.59 -5.66 -18.51
CA GLU A 65 6.74 -6.59 -18.43
C GLU A 65 6.37 -7.89 -17.71
N SER A 66 5.64 -7.80 -16.59
CA SER A 66 5.22 -8.98 -15.82
C SER A 66 3.87 -9.56 -16.24
N LYS A 67 3.20 -8.95 -17.24
CA LYS A 67 1.85 -9.30 -17.70
C LYS A 67 0.80 -9.35 -16.57
N GLN A 68 0.88 -8.39 -15.65
CA GLN A 68 0.01 -8.34 -14.47
C GLN A 68 -0.77 -7.04 -14.37
N LEU A 69 -1.94 -7.11 -13.75
CA LEU A 69 -2.53 -5.97 -13.06
C LEU A 69 -2.08 -6.02 -11.60
N VAL A 70 -1.46 -4.94 -11.13
CA VAL A 70 -1.32 -4.62 -9.70
C VAL A 70 -2.61 -3.94 -9.29
N PHE A 71 -3.25 -4.36 -8.21
CA PHE A 71 -4.53 -3.78 -7.80
C PHE A 71 -4.71 -3.81 -6.29
N GLY A 72 -5.52 -2.89 -5.80
CA GLY A 72 -5.88 -2.77 -4.41
C GLY A 72 -7.08 -1.86 -4.26
N SER A 73 -7.46 -1.60 -3.01
CA SER A 73 -8.51 -0.63 -2.70
C SER A 73 -7.88 0.70 -2.30
N ILE A 74 -8.68 1.75 -2.48
CA ILE A 74 -8.43 3.11 -1.98
C ILE A 74 -9.25 3.41 -0.73
N ASP A 75 -10.02 2.42 -0.23
CA ASP A 75 -10.82 2.57 0.97
C ASP A 75 -9.89 2.64 2.17
N HIS A 76 -9.99 3.75 2.91
CA HIS A 76 -9.13 4.04 4.06
C HIS A 76 -9.11 2.92 5.09
N LYS A 77 -10.16 2.09 5.21
CA LYS A 77 -10.15 0.97 6.15
C LYS A 77 -8.97 0.01 5.97
N PHE A 78 -8.43 -0.12 4.76
CA PHE A 78 -7.27 -0.96 4.46
C PHE A 78 -5.92 -0.29 4.79
N GLU A 79 -5.95 0.93 5.32
CA GLU A 79 -4.79 1.74 5.73
C GLU A 79 -4.90 2.15 7.21
N THR A 80 -5.44 1.26 8.05
CA THR A 80 -5.64 1.50 9.49
C THR A 80 -4.85 0.56 10.40
N GLU A 81 -4.35 -0.55 9.86
CA GLU A 81 -3.69 -1.59 10.64
C GLU A 81 -2.29 -1.14 11.07
N ARG A 82 -2.12 -0.79 12.34
CA ARG A 82 -0.78 -0.56 12.91
C ARG A 82 -0.01 -1.87 13.00
N ALA A 83 1.26 -1.86 12.62
CA ALA A 83 2.11 -3.05 12.66
C ALA A 83 3.46 -2.75 13.31
N ASP A 84 4.11 -3.79 13.88
CA ASP A 84 5.52 -3.70 14.24
C ASP A 84 6.35 -3.87 12.96
N PRO A 85 7.26 -2.93 12.64
CA PRO A 85 8.05 -3.04 11.44
C PRO A 85 9.03 -4.22 11.44
N ASP A 86 9.38 -4.77 12.62
CA ASP A 86 10.20 -6.00 12.71
C ASP A 86 9.37 -7.29 12.70
N GLU A 87 8.05 -7.20 12.92
CA GLU A 87 7.16 -8.36 13.02
C GLU A 87 5.77 -8.05 12.45
N PHE A 88 5.57 -8.38 11.16
CA PHE A 88 4.28 -8.25 10.51
C PHE A 88 4.01 -9.39 9.52
N ASN A 89 2.73 -9.69 9.28
CA ASN A 89 2.33 -10.67 8.27
C ASN A 89 2.52 -10.10 6.85
N ALA A 90 3.60 -10.50 6.17
CA ALA A 90 3.94 -10.09 4.80
C ALA A 90 3.01 -10.66 3.72
N ALA A 91 2.09 -11.56 4.06
CA ALA A 91 1.13 -12.12 3.11
C ALA A 91 -0.06 -11.18 2.86
N LEU A 92 -0.70 -11.34 1.70
CA LEU A 92 -2.02 -10.78 1.43
C LEU A 92 -3.08 -11.63 2.13
N ASP A 93 -3.92 -11.01 2.93
CA ASP A 93 -4.97 -11.70 3.68
C ASP A 93 -6.09 -12.20 2.75
N PRO A 94 -6.66 -13.39 3.01
CA PRO A 94 -7.68 -13.98 2.15
C PRO A 94 -8.94 -13.13 1.95
N ASP A 95 -9.41 -12.45 3.00
CA ASP A 95 -10.61 -11.60 2.99
C ASP A 95 -10.34 -10.26 2.27
N VAL A 96 -9.17 -9.67 2.48
CA VAL A 96 -8.71 -8.48 1.75
C VAL A 96 -8.57 -8.80 0.26
N LYS A 97 -7.94 -9.93 -0.08
CA LYS A 97 -7.87 -10.44 -1.47
C LYS A 97 -9.26 -10.55 -2.10
N GLN A 98 -10.21 -11.17 -1.40
CA GLN A 98 -11.56 -11.35 -1.90
C GLN A 98 -12.25 -10.00 -2.15
N THR A 99 -12.05 -9.04 -1.25
CA THR A 99 -12.61 -7.69 -1.40
C THR A 99 -12.02 -6.97 -2.61
N PHE A 100 -10.69 -6.99 -2.77
CA PHE A 100 -10.00 -6.39 -3.92
C PHE A 100 -10.47 -7.00 -5.24
N LEU A 101 -10.59 -8.33 -5.31
CA LEU A 101 -11.06 -9.02 -6.51
C LEU A 101 -12.51 -8.66 -6.84
N SER A 102 -13.37 -8.56 -5.82
CA SER A 102 -14.78 -8.19 -6.02
C SER A 102 -14.90 -6.79 -6.62
N ALA A 103 -14.14 -5.83 -6.13
CA ALA A 103 -14.10 -4.47 -6.67
C ALA A 103 -13.50 -4.43 -8.09
N LEU A 104 -12.41 -5.15 -8.33
CA LEU A 104 -11.79 -5.25 -9.66
C LEU A 104 -12.74 -5.84 -10.70
N PHE A 105 -13.43 -6.94 -10.39
CA PHE A 105 -14.38 -7.58 -11.31
C PHE A 105 -15.65 -6.77 -11.51
N HIS A 106 -16.07 -5.98 -10.52
CA HIS A 106 -17.14 -5.01 -10.72
C HIS A 106 -16.73 -3.98 -11.79
N ARG A 107 -15.49 -3.48 -11.71
CA ARG A 107 -15.00 -2.46 -12.64
C ARG A 107 -14.63 -3.00 -14.03
N LEU A 108 -14.14 -4.23 -14.09
CA LEU A 108 -13.71 -4.95 -15.30
C LEU A 108 -14.49 -6.28 -15.42
N PRO A 109 -15.79 -6.26 -15.77
CA PRO A 109 -16.63 -7.46 -15.77
C PRO A 109 -16.20 -8.51 -16.81
N GLY A 110 -15.49 -8.11 -17.86
CA GLY A 110 -14.92 -9.00 -18.87
C GLY A 110 -13.61 -9.69 -18.43
N LEU A 111 -12.99 -9.25 -17.33
CA LEU A 111 -11.72 -9.80 -16.87
C LEU A 111 -11.87 -11.28 -16.50
N PRO A 112 -11.03 -12.19 -17.02
CA PRO A 112 -11.10 -13.61 -16.69
C PRO A 112 -11.03 -13.86 -15.17
N ARG A 113 -12.03 -14.56 -14.63
CA ARG A 113 -12.08 -14.90 -13.21
C ARG A 113 -11.05 -15.95 -12.81
N SER A 114 -10.68 -16.83 -13.74
CA SER A 114 -9.62 -17.82 -13.57
C SER A 114 -8.22 -17.18 -13.62
N GLY A 115 -7.21 -17.94 -13.21
CA GLY A 115 -5.81 -17.53 -13.23
C GLY A 115 -5.26 -17.23 -11.83
N GLN A 116 -3.94 -17.12 -11.76
CA GLN A 116 -3.22 -16.93 -10.51
C GLN A 116 -3.41 -15.50 -9.98
N VAL A 117 -3.68 -15.41 -8.68
CA VAL A 117 -3.67 -14.15 -7.93
C VAL A 117 -2.70 -14.29 -6.77
N THR A 118 -1.64 -13.51 -6.82
CA THR A 118 -0.64 -13.39 -5.75
C THR A 118 -0.78 -12.03 -5.09
N GLY A 119 -0.11 -11.83 -3.96
CA GLY A 119 -0.14 -10.56 -3.26
C GLY A 119 0.80 -10.59 -2.07
N PHE A 120 1.11 -9.42 -1.58
CA PHE A 120 1.93 -9.24 -0.40
C PHE A 120 1.44 -8.02 0.37
N SER A 121 1.90 -7.90 1.61
CA SER A 121 1.76 -6.70 2.40
C SER A 121 3.12 -6.05 2.64
N SER A 122 3.09 -4.76 2.92
CA SER A 122 4.25 -3.99 3.38
C SER A 122 3.73 -2.89 4.30
N MET A 123 4.55 -1.88 4.59
CA MET A 123 4.16 -0.78 5.47
C MET A 123 4.43 0.58 4.86
N TYR A 124 3.59 1.53 5.22
CA TYR A 124 3.86 2.96 5.11
C TYR A 124 4.13 3.55 6.49
N THR A 125 4.90 4.63 6.52
CA THR A 125 4.93 5.53 7.69
C THR A 125 3.88 6.58 7.48
N VAL A 126 2.86 6.59 8.32
CA VAL A 126 1.71 7.49 8.17
C VAL A 126 1.70 8.47 9.32
N ASN A 127 1.82 9.76 8.97
CA ASN A 127 1.57 10.85 9.91
C ASN A 127 0.09 10.86 10.29
N GLN A 128 -0.21 10.64 11.56
CA GLN A 128 -1.57 10.55 12.09
C GLN A 128 -2.23 11.93 12.25
N ASP A 129 -1.45 13.00 12.20
CA ASP A 129 -1.96 14.35 12.44
C ASP A 129 -2.58 14.96 11.18
N ASP A 130 -1.91 14.81 10.02
CA ASP A 130 -2.35 15.43 8.77
C ASP A 130 -2.06 14.62 7.49
N LEU A 131 -1.54 13.39 7.62
CA LEU A 131 -1.13 12.49 6.53
C LEU A 131 0.03 12.99 5.64
N HIS A 132 0.56 14.19 5.88
CA HIS A 132 1.71 14.70 5.13
C HIS A 132 3.02 14.07 5.60
N PRO A 133 4.00 13.92 4.70
CA PRO A 133 5.33 13.48 5.10
C PRO A 133 5.99 14.50 6.03
N VAL A 134 6.72 14.00 7.03
CA VAL A 134 7.52 14.83 7.94
C VAL A 134 8.89 15.06 7.30
N VAL A 135 9.16 16.29 6.88
CA VAL A 135 10.41 16.68 6.21
C VAL A 135 10.92 17.98 6.81
N GLY A 136 12.16 17.97 7.31
CA GLY A 136 12.78 19.17 7.89
C GLY A 136 14.02 18.85 8.73
N GLU A 137 14.65 19.91 9.22
CA GLU A 137 15.72 19.80 10.20
C GLU A 137 15.13 19.47 11.59
N THR A 138 15.86 18.69 12.37
CA THR A 138 15.53 18.43 13.78
C THR A 138 15.97 19.62 14.63
N SER A 139 15.04 20.23 15.40
CA SER A 139 15.31 21.31 16.35
C SER A 139 15.63 20.81 17.74
#